data_AF-H1LCF3-F1
#
_entry.id   AF-H1LCF3-F1
#
_cell.length_a   1.000
_cell.length_b   1.000
_cell.length_c   1.000
_cell.angle_alpha   90.00
_cell.angle_beta   90.00
_cell.angle_gamma   90.00
#
_symmetry.space_group_name_H-M   'P 1'
#
loop_
_entity.id
_entity.type
_entity.pdbx_description
1 polymer ?
#
loop_
_entity_poly.entity_id
_entity_poly.type
_entity_poly.pdbx_seq_one_letter_code
_entity_poly.pdbx_strand_id
1 'polypeptide(L)'
;MVSWDSKFGKKGYTFDDVLLVPAASDVLPNDVDLSVQLADNLKLNVPFISAGMDTVTESKMAIALAKLGGLGVIHKNLSIEAQAGEVAKVKAVKKG
;
A
#
# COMPACT_ATOMS: atom_id res chain seq x y z
N MET A 1 2.64 10.55 -28.40
CA MET A 1 2.93 9.58 -29.48
C MET A 1 4.42 9.24 -29.43
N VAL A 2 4.76 7.96 -29.39
CA VAL A 2 6.16 7.49 -29.53
C VAL A 2 6.51 7.61 -31.02
N SER A 3 7.66 8.21 -31.35
CA SER A 3 8.11 8.29 -32.76
C SER A 3 8.51 6.90 -33.27
N TRP A 4 8.35 6.65 -34.57
CA TRP A 4 8.80 5.40 -35.19
C TRP A 4 10.28 5.11 -34.90
N ASP A 5 11.11 6.16 -34.91
CA ASP A 5 12.55 6.09 -34.66
C ASP A 5 12.91 5.75 -33.20
N SER A 6 11.97 5.85 -32.26
CA SER A 6 12.19 5.60 -30.83
C SER A 6 11.48 4.37 -30.27
N LYS A 7 10.90 3.53 -31.14
CA LYS A 7 10.08 2.36 -30.79
C LYS A 7 10.74 1.39 -29.80
N PHE A 8 12.07 1.22 -29.87
CA PHE A 8 12.83 0.28 -29.05
C PHE A 8 13.90 0.93 -28.18
N GLY A 9 13.84 2.25 -27.99
CA GLY A 9 14.91 2.99 -27.29
C GLY A 9 14.92 2.83 -25.77
N LYS A 10 13.79 2.45 -25.16
CA LYS A 10 13.67 2.37 -23.69
C LYS A 10 13.97 0.97 -23.19
N LYS A 11 14.76 0.90 -22.11
CA LYS A 11 14.95 -0.29 -21.29
C LYS A 11 14.17 -0.11 -19.99
N GLY A 12 13.50 -1.16 -19.54
CA GLY A 12 12.88 -1.23 -18.22
C GLY A 12 13.56 -2.34 -17.42
N TYR A 13 13.53 -2.20 -16.10
CA TYR A 13 14.02 -3.21 -15.15
C TYR A 13 12.87 -3.67 -14.27
N THR A 14 12.82 -4.95 -13.96
CA THR A 14 11.95 -5.54 -12.93
C THR A 14 12.77 -5.83 -11.67
N PHE A 15 12.13 -6.35 -10.62
CA PHE A 15 12.78 -6.64 -9.34
C PHE A 15 13.95 -7.63 -9.48
N ASP A 16 13.81 -8.66 -10.32
CA ASP A 16 14.82 -9.70 -10.50
C ASP A 16 16.05 -9.25 -11.32
N ASP A 17 15.99 -8.08 -11.95
CA ASP A 17 17.11 -7.55 -12.74
C ASP A 17 18.15 -6.82 -11.89
N VAL A 18 17.86 -6.52 -10.62
CA VAL A 18 18.65 -5.60 -9.80
C VAL A 18 18.85 -6.10 -8.36
N LEU A 19 19.90 -5.59 -7.73
CA LEU A 19 20.18 -5.80 -6.30
C LEU A 19 20.41 -4.45 -5.63
N LEU A 20 20.06 -4.36 -4.34
CA LEU A 20 20.48 -3.24 -3.50
C LEU A 20 21.96 -3.41 -3.14
N VAL A 21 22.79 -2.42 -3.46
CA VAL A 21 24.21 -2.43 -3.10
C VAL A 21 24.35 -2.08 -1.61
N PRO A 22 25.02 -2.91 -0.80
CA PRO A 22 25.28 -2.58 0.60
C PRO A 22 26.08 -1.28 0.76
N ALA A 23 25.79 -0.51 1.80
CA ALA A 23 26.50 0.72 2.17
C ALA A 23 26.83 0.72 3.66
N ALA A 24 27.76 1.60 4.07
CA ALA A 24 28.01 1.83 5.49
C ALA A 24 26.73 2.31 6.19
N SER A 25 26.46 1.80 7.39
CA SER A 25 25.24 2.08 8.15
C SER A 25 25.57 2.30 9.62
N ASP A 26 25.10 3.41 10.16
CA ASP A 26 25.14 3.72 11.60
C ASP A 26 23.77 3.52 12.27
N VAL A 27 22.79 2.96 11.54
CA VAL A 27 21.44 2.65 12.04
C VAL A 27 21.24 1.15 12.20
N LEU A 28 20.61 0.74 13.30
CA LEU A 28 20.20 -0.64 13.52
C LEU A 28 18.82 -0.91 12.88
N PRO A 29 18.54 -2.12 12.40
CA PRO A 29 17.27 -2.44 11.75
C PRO A 29 16.00 -2.14 12.57
N ASN A 30 16.08 -2.19 13.91
CA ASN A 30 14.98 -1.88 14.82
C ASN A 30 14.78 -0.37 15.08
N ASP A 31 15.72 0.47 14.64
CA ASP A 31 15.70 1.93 14.85
C ASP A 31 15.28 2.69 13.59
N VAL A 32 14.99 1.99 12.48
CA VAL A 32 14.55 2.61 11.22
C VAL A 32 13.09 3.09 11.31
N ASP A 33 12.81 4.27 10.77
CA ASP A 33 11.44 4.76 10.61
C ASP A 33 10.81 4.17 9.33
N LEU A 34 9.74 3.39 9.50
CA LEU A 34 8.96 2.81 8.41
C LEU A 34 7.75 3.69 8.01
N SER A 35 7.56 4.83 8.68
CA SER A 35 6.41 5.68 8.42
C SER A 35 6.48 6.37 7.06
N VAL A 36 5.33 6.52 6.41
CA VAL A 36 5.21 7.16 5.10
C VAL A 36 4.03 8.13 5.08
N GLN A 37 4.27 9.33 4.55
CA GLN A 37 3.23 10.32 4.28
C GLN A 37 2.73 10.16 2.84
N LEU A 38 1.48 9.75 2.66
CA LEU A 38 0.88 9.56 1.33
C LEU A 38 0.16 10.82 0.82
N ALA A 39 -0.48 11.55 1.73
CA ALA A 39 -1.17 12.83 1.48
C ALA A 39 -1.26 13.59 2.80
N ASP A 40 -1.58 14.89 2.80
CA ASP A 40 -1.61 15.73 4.02
C ASP A 40 -2.42 15.13 5.18
N ASN A 41 -3.50 14.41 4.87
CA ASN A 41 -4.39 13.77 5.84
C ASN A 41 -4.19 12.24 5.97
N LEU A 42 -3.15 11.66 5.37
CA LEU A 42 -2.91 10.22 5.31
C LEU A 42 -1.45 9.87 5.57
N LYS A 43 -1.15 9.56 6.83
CA LYS A 43 0.13 8.99 7.27
C LYS A 43 -0.05 7.53 7.65
N LEU A 44 0.85 6.66 7.17
CA LEU A 44 0.95 5.26 7.57
C LEU A 44 2.18 5.07 8.46
N ASN A 45 2.10 4.15 9.42
CA ASN A 45 3.24 3.78 10.26
C ASN A 45 4.12 2.69 9.60
N VAL A 46 3.58 1.99 8.61
CA VAL A 46 4.30 1.03 7.76
C VAL A 46 3.89 1.22 6.30
N PRO A 47 4.78 0.97 5.32
CA PRO A 47 4.52 1.27 3.91
C PRO A 47 3.74 0.13 3.21
N PHE A 48 2.66 -0.36 3.84
CA PHE A 48 1.85 -1.46 3.34
C PHE A 48 0.41 -1.04 3.05
N ILE A 49 -0.04 -1.37 1.83
CA ILE A 49 -1.43 -1.20 1.38
C ILE A 49 -1.93 -2.54 0.83
N SER A 50 -3.06 -3.05 1.31
CA SER A 50 -3.65 -4.27 0.75
C SER A 50 -4.45 -3.97 -0.52
N ALA A 51 -4.36 -4.88 -1.50
CA ALA A 51 -5.00 -4.72 -2.80
C ALA A 51 -6.53 -4.67 -2.68
N GLY A 52 -7.17 -3.79 -3.46
CA GLY A 52 -8.63 -3.66 -3.57
C GLY A 52 -9.30 -4.77 -4.38
N MET A 53 -9.08 -6.02 -3.97
CA MET A 53 -9.60 -7.23 -4.59
C MET A 53 -10.60 -7.92 -3.64
N ASP A 54 -11.67 -8.49 -4.19
CA ASP A 54 -12.74 -9.16 -3.44
C ASP A 54 -12.26 -10.32 -2.57
N THR A 55 -11.25 -11.02 -3.05
CA THR A 55 -10.60 -12.14 -2.36
C THR A 55 -9.50 -11.72 -1.39
N VAL A 56 -9.22 -10.42 -1.28
CA VAL A 56 -8.11 -9.90 -0.45
C VAL A 56 -8.62 -8.95 0.64
N THR A 57 -9.42 -7.94 0.28
CA THR A 57 -9.69 -6.83 1.21
C THR A 57 -11.17 -6.46 1.32
N GLU A 58 -11.78 -6.95 2.40
CA GLU A 58 -13.00 -6.41 3.01
C GLU A 58 -12.67 -5.82 4.41
N SER A 59 -13.68 -5.45 5.20
CA SER A 59 -13.51 -4.80 6.51
C SER A 59 -12.56 -5.55 7.45
N LYS A 60 -12.63 -6.88 7.49
CA LYS A 60 -11.76 -7.71 8.34
C LYS A 60 -10.27 -7.46 8.06
N MET A 61 -9.87 -7.48 6.79
CA MET A 61 -8.48 -7.26 6.38
C MET A 61 -8.07 -5.80 6.60
N ALA A 62 -8.95 -4.85 6.23
CA ALA A 62 -8.68 -3.43 6.41
C ALA A 62 -8.48 -3.05 7.90
N ILE A 63 -9.28 -3.62 8.81
CA ILE A 63 -9.14 -3.44 10.26
C ILE A 63 -7.81 -4.02 10.74
N ALA A 64 -7.48 -5.25 10.34
CA ALA A 64 -6.25 -5.91 10.77
C ALA A 64 -5.00 -5.13 10.32
N LEU A 65 -4.95 -4.72 9.05
CA LEU A 65 -3.83 -3.97 8.51
C LEU A 65 -3.73 -2.56 9.13
N ALA A 66 -4.85 -1.88 9.38
CA ALA A 66 -4.86 -0.59 10.06
C ALA A 66 -4.32 -0.68 11.50
N LYS A 67 -4.60 -1.77 12.23
CA LYS A 67 -4.03 -2.02 13.56
C LYS A 67 -2.52 -2.23 13.53
N LEU A 68 -1.99 -2.77 12.43
CA LEU A 68 -0.54 -2.91 12.18
C LEU A 68 0.09 -1.61 11.63
N GLY A 69 -0.71 -0.56 11.42
CA GLY A 69 -0.25 0.74 10.94
C GLY A 69 -0.27 0.95 9.43
N GLY A 70 -0.82 0.01 8.66
CA GLY A 70 -0.98 0.11 7.21
C GLY A 70 -2.39 0.56 6.78
N LEU A 71 -2.72 0.33 5.50
CA LEU A 71 -4.01 0.73 4.90
C LEU A 71 -4.66 -0.42 4.11
N GLY A 72 -5.93 -0.71 4.36
CA GLY A 72 -6.71 -1.60 3.50
C GLY A 72 -7.59 -0.84 2.51
N VAL A 73 -7.56 -1.22 1.24
CA VAL A 73 -8.48 -0.70 0.21
C VAL A 73 -9.65 -1.66 0.03
N ILE A 74 -10.87 -1.27 0.42
CA ILE A 74 -12.06 -2.09 0.18
C ILE A 74 -12.29 -2.19 -1.33
N HIS A 75 -12.43 -3.41 -1.83
CA HIS A 75 -12.69 -3.66 -3.25
C HIS A 75 -14.05 -3.06 -3.70
N LYS A 76 -14.23 -2.94 -5.02
CA LYS A 76 -15.44 -2.37 -5.64
C LYS A 76 -16.41 -3.40 -6.25
N ASN A 77 -16.19 -4.69 -5.98
CA ASN A 77 -17.05 -5.77 -6.45
C ASN A 77 -18.24 -5.97 -5.48
N LEU A 78 -18.92 -4.87 -5.17
CA LEU A 78 -20.01 -4.73 -4.21
C LEU A 78 -20.97 -3.66 -4.75
N SER A 79 -22.22 -3.63 -4.27
CA SER A 79 -23.04 -2.43 -4.44
C SER A 79 -22.43 -1.25 -3.67
N ILE A 80 -22.84 -0.03 -4.02
CA ILE A 80 -22.36 1.19 -3.34
C ILE A 80 -22.67 1.13 -1.83
N GLU A 81 -23.86 0.64 -1.48
CA GLU A 81 -24.33 0.52 -0.10
C GLU A 81 -23.52 -0.53 0.67
N ALA A 82 -23.24 -1.67 0.03
CA ALA A 82 -22.45 -2.73 0.63
C ALA A 82 -20.99 -2.28 0.87
N GLN A 83 -20.38 -1.61 -0.11
CA GLN A 83 -19.03 -1.05 0.05
C GLN A 83 -18.98 0.02 1.15
N ALA A 84 -19.98 0.92 1.20
CA ALA A 84 -20.10 1.91 2.27
C ALA A 84 -20.27 1.24 3.65
N GLY A 85 -21.01 0.13 3.70
CA GLY A 85 -21.16 -0.71 4.90
C GLY A 85 -19.83 -1.30 5.39
N GLU A 86 -19.00 -1.82 4.48
CA GLU A 86 -17.64 -2.29 4.81
C GLU A 86 -16.76 -1.17 5.37
N VAL A 87 -16.79 0.01 4.75
CA VAL A 87 -16.06 1.19 5.26
C VAL A 87 -16.57 1.61 6.64
N ALA A 88 -17.88 1.63 6.84
CA ALA A 88 -18.49 1.98 8.13
C ALA A 88 -18.06 1.01 9.25
N LYS A 89 -17.99 -0.29 8.97
CA LYS A 89 -17.47 -1.30 9.91
C LYS A 89 -16.03 -0.99 10.35
N VAL A 90 -15.16 -0.61 9.40
CA VAL A 90 -13.76 -0.24 9.70
C VAL A 90 -13.72 1.00 10.60
N LYS A 91 -14.52 2.02 10.29
CA LYS A 91 -14.58 3.29 11.06
C LYS A 91 -15.19 3.14 12.45
N ALA A 92 -16.07 2.15 12.66
CA ALA A 92 -16.69 1.87 13.95
C ALA A 92 -15.71 1.22 14.96
N VAL A 93 -14.60 0.64 14.49
CA VAL A 93 -13.56 0.10 15.37
C VAL A 93 -12.84 1.25 16.06
N LYS A 94 -12.94 1.30 17.40
CA LYS A 94 -12.17 2.27 18.19
C LYS A 94 -10.68 2.01 18.02
N LYS A 95 -9.92 3.08 17.82
CA LYS A 95 -8.47 3.04 18.03
C LYS A 95 -8.24 2.72 19.51
N GLY A 96 -7.53 1.63 19.77
CA GLY A 96 -6.98 1.35 21.10
C GLY A 96 -5.89 2.34 21.44
#